data_AF-E5LG73-F1
#
_entry.id   AF-E5LG73-F1
#
_cell.length_a   1.000
_cell.length_b   1.000
_cell.length_c   1.000
_cell.angle_alpha   90.00
_cell.angle_beta   90.00
_cell.angle_gamma   90.00
#
_symmetry.space_group_name_H-M   'P 1'
#
loop_
_entity.id
_entity.type
_entity.pdbx_description
1 polymer ?
#
loop_
_entity_poly.entity_id
_entity_poly.type
_entity_poly.pdbx_seq_one_letter_code
_entity_poly.pdbx_strand_id
1 'polypeptide(L)'
;MQEQYLWTQVDFKVGSETSIKALKAATKLKGCGQFLLFRNYYTIDQIKLEKFHVCGQHLLCPMCAGIRAARSMNRYIQRIEEIMRQNRKLKPVLITLTVKNGEDLQERFEHLTGSFKTLLQRYRDFKKKGRGFNQFCKIDGGFYTTEYTYNETTQQWHPHIHIFALVTDRIDQEELAETWHDITLDSYIVDIRRVKKTKEHGYAKAVAEVCKYALKFSDLSTEKTFQAFFDP
;
A
#
# COMPACT_ATOMS: atom_id res chain seq x y z
N MET A 1 9.46 -18.16 10.85
CA MET A 1 8.12 -17.99 11.43
C MET A 1 7.02 -18.11 10.38
N GLN A 2 6.88 -17.19 9.40
CA GLN A 2 5.79 -17.27 8.40
C GLN A 2 5.81 -18.56 7.57
N GLU A 3 7.00 -18.98 7.09
CA GLU A 3 7.14 -20.25 6.37
C GLU A 3 6.74 -21.46 7.24
N GLN A 4 7.21 -21.51 8.49
CA GLN A 4 6.88 -22.59 9.43
C GLN A 4 5.39 -22.67 9.70
N TYR A 5 4.73 -21.52 9.89
CA TYR A 5 3.28 -21.47 10.08
C TYR A 5 2.53 -21.98 8.83
N LEU A 6 2.97 -21.65 7.62
CA LEU A 6 2.37 -22.20 6.41
C LEU A 6 2.47 -23.73 6.35
N TRP A 7 3.61 -24.29 6.77
CA TRP A 7 3.79 -25.74 6.84
C TRP A 7 2.83 -26.41 7.84
N THR A 8 2.43 -25.73 8.92
CA THR A 8 1.43 -26.30 9.86
C THR A 8 0.01 -26.33 9.28
N GLN A 9 -0.26 -25.54 8.24
CA GLN A 9 -1.55 -25.52 7.54
C GLN A 9 -1.66 -26.58 6.42
N VAL A 10 -0.59 -27.35 6.18
CA VAL A 10 -0.58 -28.37 5.12
C VAL A 10 -1.04 -29.71 5.69
N ASP A 11 -2.21 -30.15 5.25
CA ASP A 11 -2.68 -31.52 5.42
C ASP A 11 -2.40 -32.34 4.15
N PHE A 12 -1.45 -33.28 4.27
CA PHE A 12 -1.04 -34.18 3.19
C PHE A 12 -2.01 -35.35 2.94
N LYS A 13 -3.00 -35.56 3.81
CA LYS A 13 -3.98 -36.67 3.70
C LYS A 13 -5.26 -36.23 3.00
N VAL A 14 -5.77 -35.05 3.32
CA VAL A 14 -7.12 -34.61 2.89
C VAL A 14 -7.08 -33.61 1.73
N GLY A 15 -5.93 -32.99 1.44
CA GLY A 15 -5.73 -32.22 0.20
C GLY A 15 -6.72 -31.07 -0.02
N SER A 16 -7.15 -30.39 1.06
CA SER A 16 -8.06 -29.24 0.95
C SER A 16 -7.46 -28.10 0.11
N GLU A 17 -8.31 -27.22 -0.44
CA GLU A 17 -7.84 -26.05 -1.22
C GLU A 17 -6.85 -25.19 -0.42
N THR A 18 -7.15 -24.95 0.86
CA THR A 18 -6.27 -24.25 1.80
C THR A 18 -4.94 -24.95 1.98
N SER A 19 -4.93 -26.29 2.14
CA SER A 19 -3.70 -27.09 2.26
C SER A 19 -2.81 -26.96 1.02
N ILE A 20 -3.40 -27.10 -0.18
CA ILE A 20 -2.68 -26.98 -1.46
C ILE A 20 -2.08 -25.59 -1.62
N LYS A 21 -2.86 -24.56 -1.30
CA LYS A 21 -2.44 -23.15 -1.37
C LYS A 21 -1.32 -22.84 -0.37
N ALA A 22 -1.42 -23.32 0.88
CA ALA A 22 -0.39 -23.20 1.90
C ALA A 22 0.92 -23.89 1.49
N LEU A 23 0.85 -25.11 0.95
CA LEU A 23 2.01 -25.86 0.46
C LEU A 23 2.75 -25.12 -0.66
N LYS A 24 2.00 -24.61 -1.66
CA LYS A 24 2.57 -23.80 -2.75
C LYS A 24 3.25 -22.55 -2.21
N ALA A 25 2.63 -21.88 -1.24
CA ALA A 25 3.17 -20.68 -0.63
C ALA A 25 4.46 -20.96 0.15
N ALA A 26 4.45 -21.97 1.04
CA ALA A 26 5.61 -22.36 1.83
C ALA A 26 6.81 -22.74 0.96
N THR A 27 6.58 -23.52 -0.09
CA THR A 27 7.62 -23.95 -1.05
C THR A 27 8.26 -22.75 -1.76
N LYS A 28 7.45 -21.78 -2.20
CA LYS A 28 7.95 -20.55 -2.83
C LYS A 28 8.75 -19.69 -1.85
N LEU A 29 8.25 -19.51 -0.62
CA LEU A 29 8.94 -18.77 0.45
C LEU A 29 10.31 -19.38 0.77
N LYS A 30 10.38 -20.70 0.92
CA LYS A 30 11.64 -21.44 1.15
C LYS A 30 12.68 -21.18 0.06
N GLY A 31 12.23 -21.00 -1.18
CA GLY A 31 13.08 -20.67 -2.32
C GLY A 31 13.56 -19.22 -2.36
N CYS A 32 12.91 -18.29 -1.68
CA CYS A 32 13.20 -16.86 -1.79
C CYS A 32 14.60 -16.55 -1.23
N GLY A 33 15.43 -15.84 -2.00
CA GLY A 33 16.76 -15.43 -1.55
C GLY A 33 17.81 -16.53 -1.47
N GLN A 34 17.50 -17.77 -1.90
CA GLN A 34 18.47 -18.88 -1.84
C GLN A 34 19.68 -18.70 -2.77
N PHE A 35 19.53 -17.94 -3.84
CA PHE A 35 20.61 -17.69 -4.79
C PHE A 35 20.78 -16.19 -5.04
N LEU A 36 22.01 -15.71 -4.88
CA LEU A 36 22.45 -14.36 -5.16
C LEU A 36 23.59 -14.43 -6.17
N LEU A 37 23.46 -13.72 -7.29
CA LEU A 37 24.51 -13.54 -8.28
C LEU A 37 25.09 -12.15 -8.14
N PHE A 38 26.36 -12.09 -7.76
CA PHE A 38 27.12 -10.85 -7.72
C PHE A 38 27.99 -10.74 -8.95
N ARG A 39 28.04 -9.53 -9.52
CA ARG A 39 28.95 -9.19 -10.61
C ARG A 39 29.98 -8.20 -10.11
N ASN A 40 31.24 -8.52 -10.33
CA ASN A 40 32.36 -7.63 -10.03
C ASN A 40 32.62 -6.70 -11.21
N TYR A 41 32.41 -5.40 -11.00
CA TYR A 41 32.74 -4.33 -11.93
C TYR A 41 34.12 -3.77 -11.55
N TYR A 42 35.17 -4.52 -11.89
CA TYR A 42 36.55 -4.26 -11.47
C TYR A 42 37.10 -2.89 -11.94
N THR A 43 36.57 -2.33 -13.02
CA THR A 43 36.99 -1.01 -13.54
C THR A 43 36.52 0.16 -12.65
N ILE A 44 35.53 -0.06 -11.79
CA ILE A 44 34.98 0.95 -10.87
C ILE A 44 35.02 0.48 -9.41
N ASP A 45 35.77 -0.60 -9.13
CA ASP A 45 35.93 -1.23 -7.81
C ASP A 45 34.60 -1.44 -7.06
N GLN A 46 33.60 -2.00 -7.76
CA GLN A 46 32.27 -2.25 -7.20
C GLN A 46 31.80 -3.68 -7.45
N ILE A 47 31.32 -4.33 -6.39
CA ILE A 47 30.58 -5.59 -6.46
C ILE A 47 29.09 -5.25 -6.34
N LYS A 48 28.28 -5.64 -7.33
CA LYS A 48 26.83 -5.39 -7.32
C LYS A 48 26.06 -6.69 -7.40
N LEU A 49 24.95 -6.77 -6.66
CA LEU A 49 23.96 -7.82 -6.83
C LEU A 49 23.28 -7.64 -8.19
N GLU A 50 23.53 -8.56 -9.12
CA GLU A 50 22.99 -8.51 -10.48
C GLU A 50 21.69 -9.31 -10.60
N LYS A 51 21.63 -10.50 -9.99
CA LYS A 51 20.43 -11.36 -9.98
C LYS A 51 20.25 -11.99 -8.62
N PHE A 52 19.00 -12.26 -8.28
CA PHE A 52 18.64 -13.06 -7.13
C PHE A 52 17.24 -13.65 -7.31
N HIS A 53 16.97 -14.76 -6.64
CA HIS A 53 15.67 -15.40 -6.71
C HIS A 53 14.67 -14.77 -5.72
N VAL A 54 13.47 -14.43 -6.20
CA VAL A 54 12.36 -13.87 -5.41
C VAL A 54 11.12 -14.73 -5.54
N CYS A 55 10.43 -15.00 -4.43
CA CYS A 55 9.17 -15.76 -4.46
C CYS A 55 7.98 -14.96 -4.99
N GLY A 56 8.07 -13.61 -5.00
CA GLY A 56 7.01 -12.70 -5.45
C GLY A 56 5.83 -12.57 -4.48
N GLN A 57 5.82 -13.30 -3.35
CA GLN A 57 4.75 -13.29 -2.36
C GLN A 57 4.92 -12.14 -1.36
N HIS A 58 4.80 -10.90 -1.84
CA HIS A 58 5.05 -9.70 -1.05
C HIS A 58 4.18 -9.55 0.22
N LEU A 59 3.02 -10.21 0.30
CA LEU A 59 2.19 -10.23 1.51
C LEU A 59 2.73 -11.17 2.59
N LEU A 60 3.52 -12.20 2.22
CA LEU A 60 4.07 -13.20 3.14
C LEU A 60 5.58 -13.08 3.33
N CYS A 61 6.29 -12.48 2.36
CA CYS A 61 7.74 -12.45 2.29
C CYS A 61 8.25 -11.01 2.47
N PRO A 62 8.80 -10.66 3.65
CA PRO A 62 9.31 -9.31 3.94
C PRO A 62 10.38 -8.85 2.95
N MET A 63 11.21 -9.76 2.45
CA MET A 63 12.20 -9.45 1.41
C MET A 63 11.52 -8.99 0.11
N CYS A 64 10.59 -9.78 -0.43
CA CYS A 64 9.86 -9.43 -1.64
C CYS A 64 9.03 -8.16 -1.47
N ALA A 65 8.44 -7.98 -0.28
CA ALA A 65 7.76 -6.75 0.10
C ALA A 65 8.73 -5.56 -0.01
N GLY A 66 9.88 -5.62 0.67
CA GLY A 66 10.90 -4.56 0.68
C GLY A 66 11.42 -4.21 -0.72
N ILE A 67 11.66 -5.21 -1.57
CA ILE A 67 12.05 -5.00 -2.97
C ILE A 67 10.97 -4.27 -3.75
N ARG A 68 9.70 -4.67 -3.57
CA ARG A 68 8.57 -4.01 -4.22
C ARG A 68 8.46 -2.56 -3.76
N ALA A 69 8.58 -2.29 -2.46
CA ALA A 69 8.55 -0.93 -1.92
C ALA A 69 9.72 -0.08 -2.44
N ALA A 70 10.95 -0.59 -2.42
CA ALA A 70 12.12 0.12 -2.95
C ALA A 70 11.98 0.47 -4.44
N ARG A 71 11.49 -0.47 -5.26
CA ARG A 71 11.21 -0.22 -6.68
C ARG A 71 10.14 0.84 -6.89
N SER A 72 9.07 0.82 -6.09
CA SER A 72 8.02 1.83 -6.12
C SER A 72 8.55 3.20 -5.71
N MET A 73 9.31 3.29 -4.61
CA MET A 73 9.91 4.54 -4.15
C MET A 73 10.80 5.17 -5.22
N ASN A 74 11.72 4.40 -5.81
CA ASN A 74 12.61 4.89 -6.87
C ASN A 74 11.83 5.45 -8.07
N ARG A 75 10.72 4.80 -8.44
CA ARG A 75 9.86 5.25 -9.55
C ARG A 75 9.12 6.55 -9.21
N TYR A 76 8.56 6.67 -8.01
CA TYR A 76 7.70 7.79 -7.67
C TYR A 76 8.48 9.04 -7.26
N ILE A 77 9.58 8.91 -6.51
CA ILE A 77 10.39 10.06 -6.06
C ILE A 77 10.86 10.89 -7.26
N GLN A 78 11.50 10.26 -8.24
CA GLN A 78 12.05 10.95 -9.41
C GLN A 78 10.95 11.68 -10.20
N ARG A 79 9.78 11.05 -10.36
CA ARG A 79 8.64 11.64 -11.08
C ARG A 79 8.02 12.82 -10.35
N ILE A 80 7.86 12.70 -9.04
CA ILE A 80 7.31 13.77 -8.20
C ILE A 80 8.23 14.99 -8.25
N GLU A 81 9.54 14.78 -8.10
CA GLU A 81 10.52 15.86 -8.18
C GLU A 81 10.52 16.56 -9.55
N GLU A 82 10.41 15.79 -10.65
CA GLU A 82 10.29 16.35 -11.99
C GLU A 82 9.01 17.19 -12.16
N ILE A 83 7.85 16.63 -11.79
CA ILE A 83 6.55 17.29 -11.94
C ILE A 83 6.51 18.59 -11.13
N MET A 84 7.04 18.57 -9.91
CA MET A 84 7.11 19.76 -9.05
C MET A 84 8.13 20.78 -9.54
N ARG A 85 9.21 20.35 -10.22
CA ARG A 85 10.16 21.25 -10.89
C ARG A 85 9.49 21.98 -12.06
N GLN A 86 8.67 21.29 -12.84
CA GLN A 86 7.94 21.86 -13.98
C GLN A 86 6.80 22.79 -13.54
N ASN A 87 6.11 22.46 -12.44
CA ASN A 87 5.04 23.29 -11.90
C ASN A 87 5.24 23.56 -10.39
N ARG A 88 5.84 24.71 -10.09
CA ARG A 88 6.14 25.15 -8.72
C ARG A 88 4.90 25.48 -7.87
N LYS A 89 3.70 25.57 -8.46
CA LYS A 89 2.46 25.79 -7.71
C LYS A 89 1.99 24.54 -6.97
N LEU A 90 2.45 23.36 -7.41
CA LEU A 90 2.08 22.08 -6.81
C LEU A 90 2.66 21.94 -5.40
N LYS A 91 1.80 21.55 -4.47
CA LYS A 91 2.12 21.31 -3.07
C LYS A 91 1.82 19.84 -2.77
N PRO A 92 2.81 19.09 -2.25
CA PRO A 92 2.59 17.71 -1.89
C PRO A 92 1.83 17.60 -0.56
N VAL A 93 0.84 16.73 -0.53
CA VAL A 93 0.04 16.40 0.64
C VAL A 93 -0.05 14.88 0.78
N LEU A 94 -0.12 14.42 2.02
CA LEU A 94 -0.50 13.06 2.35
C LEU A 94 -1.97 13.10 2.78
N ILE A 95 -2.80 12.27 2.17
CA ILE A 95 -4.20 12.09 2.51
C ILE A 95 -4.37 10.66 3.00
N THR A 96 -4.98 10.49 4.16
CA THR A 96 -5.39 9.18 4.68
C THR A 96 -6.90 9.12 4.75
N LEU A 97 -7.51 8.11 4.12
CA LEU A 97 -8.94 7.83 4.17
C LEU A 97 -9.15 6.50 4.89
N THR A 98 -10.01 6.50 5.90
CA THR A 98 -10.25 5.31 6.74
C THR A 98 -11.73 4.99 6.77
N VAL A 99 -12.12 3.72 6.64
CA VAL A 99 -13.50 3.29 6.94
C VAL A 99 -13.60 2.79 8.38
N LYS A 100 -14.81 2.62 8.90
CA LYS A 100 -14.98 2.11 10.26
C LYS A 100 -14.37 0.72 10.39
N ASN A 101 -13.75 0.45 11.54
CA ASN A 101 -13.17 -0.86 11.83
C ASN A 101 -14.25 -1.94 11.83
N GLY A 102 -13.87 -3.18 11.53
CA GLY A 102 -14.79 -4.32 11.49
C GLY A 102 -14.07 -5.64 11.75
N GLU A 103 -14.81 -6.65 12.15
CA GLU A 103 -14.24 -7.96 12.52
C GLU A 103 -13.91 -8.83 11.30
N ASP A 104 -14.66 -8.64 10.21
CA ASP A 104 -14.50 -9.37 8.95
C ASP A 104 -13.54 -8.62 8.01
N LEU A 105 -12.45 -9.27 7.60
CA LEU A 105 -11.46 -8.68 6.69
C LEU A 105 -12.02 -8.48 5.29
N GLN A 106 -12.71 -9.49 4.74
CA GLN A 106 -13.20 -9.52 3.37
C GLN A 106 -14.21 -8.40 3.18
N GLU A 107 -15.16 -8.31 4.09
CA GLU A 107 -16.19 -7.28 4.06
C GLU A 107 -15.57 -5.87 4.20
N ARG A 108 -14.63 -5.69 5.12
CA ARG A 108 -13.90 -4.41 5.28
C ARG A 108 -13.06 -4.06 4.05
N PHE A 109 -12.46 -5.04 3.37
CA PHE A 109 -11.74 -4.86 2.13
C PHE A 109 -12.67 -4.40 1.00
N GLU A 110 -13.78 -5.09 0.80
CA GLU A 110 -14.78 -4.76 -0.22
C GLU A 110 -15.40 -3.39 0.02
N HIS A 111 -15.71 -3.07 1.28
CA HIS A 111 -16.26 -1.78 1.67
C HIS A 111 -15.30 -0.62 1.36
N LEU A 112 -14.03 -0.74 1.78
CA LEU A 112 -13.02 0.29 1.51
C LEU A 112 -12.75 0.46 0.00
N THR A 113 -12.58 -0.67 -0.71
CA THR A 113 -12.24 -0.65 -2.14
C THR A 113 -13.41 -0.16 -2.99
N GLY A 114 -14.63 -0.57 -2.67
CA GLY A 114 -15.87 -0.10 -3.30
C GLY A 114 -16.07 1.40 -3.09
N SER A 115 -15.95 1.87 -1.85
CA SER A 115 -16.05 3.29 -1.49
C SER A 115 -15.00 4.13 -2.24
N PHE A 116 -13.75 3.68 -2.26
CA PHE A 116 -12.70 4.39 -2.97
C PHE A 116 -12.87 4.39 -4.50
N LYS A 117 -13.38 3.29 -5.08
CA LYS A 117 -13.73 3.22 -6.50
C LYS A 117 -14.80 4.25 -6.84
N THR A 118 -15.80 4.44 -5.98
CA THR A 118 -16.83 5.47 -6.12
C THR A 118 -16.21 6.88 -6.06
N LEU A 119 -15.32 7.15 -5.11
CA LEU A 119 -14.63 8.44 -5.00
C LEU A 119 -13.80 8.75 -6.27
N LEU A 120 -13.03 7.77 -6.75
CA LEU A 120 -12.27 7.89 -8.00
C LEU A 120 -13.18 8.08 -9.22
N GLN A 121 -14.35 7.46 -9.23
CA GLN A 121 -15.33 7.63 -10.30
C GLN A 121 -15.88 9.07 -10.30
N ARG A 122 -16.27 9.61 -9.14
CA ARG A 122 -16.71 11.01 -8.99
C ARG A 122 -15.61 11.99 -9.44
N TYR A 123 -14.36 11.74 -9.06
CA TYR A 123 -13.20 12.51 -9.53
C TYR A 123 -13.10 12.53 -11.06
N ARG A 124 -13.19 11.36 -11.71
CA ARG A 124 -13.12 11.24 -13.18
C ARG A 124 -14.31 11.91 -13.85
N ASP A 125 -15.50 11.79 -13.27
CA ASP A 125 -16.71 12.43 -13.78
C ASP A 125 -16.60 13.94 -13.75
N PHE A 126 -16.07 14.53 -12.67
CA PHE A 126 -15.79 15.96 -12.63
C PHE A 126 -14.76 16.36 -13.71
N LYS A 127 -13.62 15.66 -13.81
CA LYS A 127 -12.57 15.99 -14.79
C LYS A 127 -13.03 15.85 -16.25
N LYS A 128 -13.96 14.94 -16.55
CA LYS A 128 -14.46 14.69 -17.91
C LYS A 128 -15.72 15.50 -18.27
N LYS A 129 -16.63 15.66 -17.31
CA LYS A 129 -17.98 16.20 -17.54
C LYS A 129 -18.20 17.57 -16.90
N GLY A 130 -17.29 18.03 -16.04
CA GLY A 130 -17.38 19.34 -15.37
C GLY A 130 -18.42 19.45 -14.25
N ARG A 131 -19.02 18.34 -13.81
CA ARG A 131 -20.08 18.31 -12.78
C ARG A 131 -19.74 17.37 -11.63
N GLY A 132 -20.33 17.62 -10.46
CA GLY A 132 -20.10 16.80 -9.25
C GLY A 132 -18.78 17.09 -8.55
N PHE A 133 -18.39 18.37 -8.51
CA PHE A 133 -17.20 18.80 -7.80
C PHE A 133 -17.26 18.38 -6.32
N ASN A 134 -16.13 17.91 -5.80
CA ASN A 134 -15.86 17.71 -4.39
C ASN A 134 -14.37 18.00 -4.14
N GLN A 135 -13.96 18.10 -2.88
CA GLN A 135 -12.61 18.49 -2.51
C GLN A 135 -11.50 17.57 -3.07
N PHE A 136 -11.78 16.29 -3.32
CA PHE A 136 -10.85 15.36 -3.94
C PHE A 136 -10.50 15.74 -5.39
N CYS A 137 -11.36 16.52 -6.07
CA CYS A 137 -11.15 17.00 -7.44
C CYS A 137 -10.01 18.03 -7.58
N LYS A 138 -9.55 18.60 -6.46
CA LYS A 138 -8.38 19.50 -6.40
C LYS A 138 -7.04 18.78 -6.56
N ILE A 139 -7.03 17.44 -6.61
CA ILE A 139 -5.82 16.64 -6.85
C ILE A 139 -5.43 16.72 -8.34
N ASP A 140 -4.22 17.20 -8.59
CA ASP A 140 -3.61 17.32 -9.92
C ASP A 140 -2.85 16.04 -10.32
N GLY A 141 -2.37 15.29 -9.34
CA GLY A 141 -1.71 14.01 -9.56
C GLY A 141 -1.37 13.34 -8.24
N GLY A 142 -1.24 12.02 -8.25
CA GLY A 142 -0.91 11.29 -7.04
C GLY A 142 -0.86 9.79 -7.25
N PHE A 143 -0.49 9.08 -6.20
CA PHE A 143 -0.54 7.64 -6.12
C PHE A 143 -1.00 7.22 -4.73
N TYR A 144 -1.55 6.01 -4.63
CA TYR A 144 -2.12 5.52 -3.39
C TYR A 144 -1.78 4.05 -3.14
N THR A 145 -1.91 3.64 -1.89
CA THR A 145 -1.80 2.27 -1.42
C THR A 145 -2.87 2.01 -0.36
N THR A 146 -3.39 0.79 -0.31
CA THR A 146 -4.26 0.31 0.76
C THR A 146 -3.42 -0.35 1.85
N GLU A 147 -3.93 -0.28 3.06
CA GLU A 147 -3.33 -0.87 4.24
C GLU A 147 -4.40 -1.52 5.13
N TYR A 148 -4.09 -2.71 5.63
CA TYR A 148 -4.96 -3.49 6.51
C TYR A 148 -4.16 -3.88 7.74
N THR A 149 -4.44 -3.22 8.86
CA THR A 149 -3.87 -3.57 10.17
C THR A 149 -4.93 -4.21 11.04
N TYR A 150 -4.51 -5.01 12.03
CA TYR A 150 -5.42 -5.66 12.98
C TYR A 150 -5.11 -5.18 14.40
N ASN A 151 -6.14 -4.89 15.19
CA ASN A 151 -6.01 -4.53 16.58
C ASN A 151 -6.40 -5.71 17.46
N GLU A 152 -5.42 -6.25 18.18
CA GLU A 152 -5.59 -7.42 19.05
C GLU A 152 -6.51 -7.15 20.25
N THR A 153 -6.63 -5.90 20.70
CA THR A 153 -7.49 -5.54 21.84
C THR A 153 -8.95 -5.46 21.44
N THR A 154 -9.26 -4.85 20.29
CA THR A 154 -10.64 -4.71 19.81
C THR A 154 -11.06 -5.87 18.90
N GLN A 155 -10.13 -6.73 18.52
CA GLN A 155 -10.31 -7.82 17.56
C GLN A 155 -10.83 -7.38 16.18
N GLN A 156 -10.51 -6.15 15.78
CA GLN A 156 -11.01 -5.55 14.54
C GLN A 156 -9.89 -5.22 13.55
N TRP A 157 -10.24 -5.28 12.27
CA TRP A 157 -9.46 -4.78 11.16
C TRP A 157 -9.64 -3.28 11.00
N HIS A 158 -8.53 -2.60 10.67
CA HIS A 158 -8.42 -1.16 10.48
C HIS A 158 -7.97 -0.86 9.05
N PRO A 159 -8.87 -1.00 8.06
CA PRO A 159 -8.58 -0.74 6.65
C PRO A 159 -8.49 0.77 6.38
N HIS A 160 -7.43 1.18 5.68
CA HIS A 160 -7.28 2.58 5.27
C HIS A 160 -6.45 2.72 3.98
N ILE A 161 -6.57 3.90 3.36
CA ILE A 161 -5.88 4.26 2.13
C ILE A 161 -4.96 5.43 2.43
N HIS A 162 -3.71 5.31 2.02
CA HIS A 162 -2.76 6.42 2.01
C HIS A 162 -2.55 6.91 0.58
N ILE A 163 -2.62 8.22 0.39
CA ILE A 163 -2.49 8.88 -0.90
C ILE A 163 -1.42 9.94 -0.79
N PHE A 164 -0.38 9.85 -1.61
CA PHE A 164 0.48 10.98 -1.88
C PHE A 164 -0.12 11.75 -3.04
N ALA A 165 -0.54 12.99 -2.81
CA ALA A 165 -1.17 13.83 -3.81
C ALA A 165 -0.40 15.15 -4.00
N LEU A 166 -0.49 15.70 -5.20
CA LEU A 166 -0.05 17.04 -5.58
C LEU A 166 -1.29 17.89 -5.82
N VAL A 167 -1.34 19.06 -5.20
CA VAL A 167 -2.45 20.00 -5.29
C VAL A 167 -1.95 21.42 -5.51
N THR A 168 -2.65 22.24 -6.29
CA THR A 168 -2.43 23.70 -6.31
C THR A 168 -3.07 24.39 -5.11
N ASP A 169 -4.29 23.97 -4.81
CA ASP A 169 -5.18 24.58 -3.83
C ASP A 169 -5.34 23.71 -2.59
N ARG A 170 -5.62 24.35 -1.46
CA ARG A 170 -5.88 23.62 -0.21
C ARG A 170 -7.17 22.81 -0.37
N ILE A 171 -7.07 21.52 -0.04
CA ILE A 171 -8.23 20.64 0.14
C ILE A 171 -8.86 21.00 1.48
N ASP A 172 -10.16 21.28 1.47
CA ASP A 172 -10.94 21.39 2.69
C ASP A 172 -11.18 19.99 3.26
N GLN A 173 -10.71 19.76 4.48
CA GLN A 173 -10.75 18.44 5.10
C GLN A 173 -12.16 18.09 5.58
N GLU A 174 -12.93 19.07 6.05
CA GLU A 174 -14.28 18.85 6.56
C GLU A 174 -15.23 18.49 5.41
N GLU A 175 -15.19 19.26 4.32
CA GLU A 175 -15.98 18.93 3.12
C GLU A 175 -15.52 17.59 2.47
N LEU A 176 -14.22 17.26 2.51
CA LEU A 176 -13.77 15.94 2.05
C LEU A 176 -14.26 14.82 2.96
N ALA A 177 -14.30 15.05 4.27
CA ALA A 177 -14.84 14.09 5.24
C ALA A 177 -16.35 13.88 5.04
N GLU A 178 -17.12 14.93 4.73
CA GLU A 178 -18.54 14.81 4.35
C GLU A 178 -18.70 13.99 3.06
N THR A 179 -17.87 14.27 2.05
CA THR A 179 -17.87 13.48 0.80
C THR A 179 -17.53 12.01 1.07
N TRP A 180 -16.57 11.76 1.96
CA TRP A 180 -16.17 10.41 2.34
C TRP A 180 -17.26 9.68 3.10
N HIS A 181 -17.95 10.37 4.00
CA HIS A 181 -19.10 9.81 4.71
C HIS A 181 -20.30 9.56 3.78
N ASP A 182 -20.61 10.46 2.86
CA ASP A 182 -21.66 10.25 1.85
C ASP A 182 -21.42 8.99 1.00
N ILE A 183 -20.16 8.65 0.76
CA ILE A 183 -19.79 7.44 0.00
C ILE A 183 -19.78 6.19 0.87
N THR A 184 -19.17 6.27 2.06
CA THR A 184 -18.94 5.11 2.93
C THR A 184 -20.10 4.80 3.84
N LEU A 185 -20.94 5.79 4.13
CA LEU A 185 -22.04 5.77 5.10
C LEU A 185 -21.62 5.43 6.54
N ASP A 186 -20.32 5.26 6.82
CA ASP A 186 -19.82 4.79 8.11
C ASP A 186 -18.60 5.56 8.64
N SER A 187 -18.00 6.47 7.85
CA SER A 187 -16.78 7.15 8.26
C SER A 187 -16.63 8.60 7.78
N TYR A 188 -16.25 9.47 8.70
CA TYR A 188 -15.76 10.83 8.43
C TYR A 188 -14.23 10.92 8.55
N ILE A 189 -13.53 9.79 8.75
CA ILE A 189 -12.12 9.80 9.09
C ILE A 189 -11.28 10.09 7.85
N VAL A 190 -10.86 11.34 7.74
CA VAL A 190 -9.94 11.87 6.73
C VAL A 190 -8.85 12.66 7.44
N ASP A 191 -7.58 12.34 7.16
CA ASP A 191 -6.43 13.14 7.57
C ASP A 191 -5.77 13.74 6.33
N ILE A 192 -5.54 15.05 6.33
CA ILE A 192 -4.81 15.74 5.26
C ILE A 192 -3.66 16.53 5.88
N ARG A 193 -2.44 16.16 5.50
CA ARG A 193 -1.25 16.83 5.99
C ARG A 193 -0.31 17.23 4.86
N ARG A 194 0.27 18.41 5.00
CA ARG A 194 1.27 18.91 4.04
C ARG A 194 2.57 18.13 4.22
N VAL A 195 3.13 17.69 3.11
CA VAL A 195 4.45 17.05 3.10
C VAL A 195 5.52 18.16 3.08
N LYS A 196 6.33 18.21 4.13
CA LYS A 196 7.49 19.11 4.21
C LYS A 196 8.69 18.45 3.54
N LYS A 197 9.39 19.22 2.70
CA LYS A 197 10.68 18.79 2.14
C LYS A 197 11.73 18.79 3.25
N THR A 198 12.40 17.66 3.42
CA THR A 198 13.55 17.54 4.34
C THR A 198 14.85 17.85 3.60
N LYS A 199 15.86 18.38 4.30
CA LYS A 199 17.17 18.68 3.69
C LYS A 199 17.90 17.40 3.25
N GLU A 200 17.82 16.36 4.06
CA GLU A 200 18.56 15.11 3.87
C GLU A 200 17.88 14.16 2.87
N HIS A 201 16.55 14.05 2.91
CA HIS A 201 15.81 13.03 2.17
C HIS A 201 14.76 13.61 1.21
N GLY A 202 14.71 14.93 1.03
CA GLY A 202 13.70 15.57 0.19
C GLY A 202 12.28 15.15 0.58
N TYR A 203 11.55 14.56 -0.36
CA TYR A 203 10.21 13.97 -0.17
C TYR A 203 10.23 12.45 0.06
N ALA A 204 11.40 11.82 0.07
CA ALA A 204 11.53 10.38 0.14
C ALA A 204 10.84 9.79 1.36
N LYS A 205 10.88 10.47 2.52
CA LYS A 205 10.20 9.98 3.75
C LYS A 205 8.68 9.85 3.57
N ALA A 206 8.03 10.81 2.92
CA ALA A 206 6.58 10.77 2.70
C ALA A 206 6.18 9.81 1.57
N VAL A 207 6.98 9.72 0.51
CA VAL A 207 6.79 8.69 -0.52
C VAL A 207 6.99 7.31 0.06
N ALA A 208 8.03 7.16 0.90
CA ALA A 208 8.32 5.94 1.61
C ALA A 208 7.20 5.58 2.56
N GLU A 209 6.56 6.55 3.21
CA GLU A 209 5.41 6.29 4.07
C GLU A 209 4.28 5.61 3.29
N VAL A 210 3.81 6.19 2.18
CA VAL A 210 2.80 5.54 1.32
C VAL A 210 3.29 4.19 0.82
N CYS A 211 4.55 4.09 0.38
CA CYS A 211 5.10 2.83 -0.13
C CYS A 211 5.35 1.78 0.98
N LYS A 212 5.58 2.18 2.23
CA LYS A 212 5.87 1.31 3.39
C LYS A 212 4.62 0.59 3.85
N TYR A 213 3.43 1.16 3.62
CA TYR A 213 2.19 0.50 4.00
C TYR A 213 1.79 -0.66 3.08
N ALA A 214 2.46 -0.81 1.93
CA ALA A 214 2.49 -2.08 1.21
C ALA A 214 3.28 -3.20 1.93
N LEU A 215 3.94 -2.90 3.06
CA LEU A 215 4.80 -3.80 3.84
C LEU A 215 4.20 -4.20 5.20
N LYS A 216 3.15 -3.53 5.71
CA LYS A 216 2.67 -3.72 7.10
C LYS A 216 2.04 -5.08 7.40
N PHE A 217 1.92 -5.95 6.41
CA PHE A 217 1.68 -7.37 6.65
C PHE A 217 2.78 -8.01 7.53
N SER A 218 3.97 -7.41 7.63
CA SER A 218 5.00 -7.82 8.59
C SER A 218 4.65 -7.56 10.06
N ASP A 219 3.70 -6.65 10.33
CA ASP A 219 3.32 -6.26 11.69
C ASP A 219 2.11 -7.06 12.19
N LEU A 220 1.48 -7.85 11.33
CA LEU A 220 0.44 -8.82 11.68
C LEU A 220 1.06 -10.08 12.29
N SER A 221 0.30 -10.77 13.14
CA SER A 221 0.65 -12.13 13.55
C SER A 221 0.72 -13.07 12.33
N THR A 222 1.42 -14.20 12.44
CA THR A 222 1.56 -15.13 11.30
C THR A 222 0.21 -15.66 10.81
N GLU A 223 -0.74 -15.83 11.73
CA GLU A 223 -2.12 -16.22 11.47
C GLU A 223 -2.90 -15.13 10.74
N LYS A 224 -2.85 -13.87 11.19
CA LYS A 224 -3.53 -12.77 10.50
C LYS A 224 -2.91 -12.46 9.14
N THR A 225 -1.61 -12.64 9.01
CA THR A 225 -0.90 -12.55 7.72
C THR A 225 -1.36 -13.65 6.77
N PHE A 226 -1.57 -14.87 7.28
CA PHE A 226 -2.12 -15.99 6.50
C PHE A 226 -3.55 -15.69 6.05
N GLN A 227 -4.43 -15.27 6.98
CA GLN A 227 -5.81 -14.86 6.69
C GLN A 227 -5.84 -13.82 5.57
N ALA A 228 -5.10 -12.71 5.72
CA ALA A 228 -5.06 -11.64 4.72
C ALA A 228 -4.43 -12.03 3.38
N PHE A 229 -3.61 -13.09 3.34
CA PHE A 229 -3.05 -13.59 2.08
C PHE A 229 -4.01 -14.51 1.31
N PHE A 230 -4.82 -15.29 2.02
CA PHE A 230 -5.68 -16.31 1.42
C PHE A 230 -7.12 -15.87 1.19
N ASP A 231 -7.63 -14.95 2.02
CA ASP A 231 -8.97 -14.35 1.95
C ASP A 231 -8.85 -12.81 1.87
N PRO A 232 -8.50 -12.26 0.69
CA PRO A 232 -8.25 -10.83 0.51
C PRO A 232 -9.51 -9.98 0.29
#